data_AF-A0A5S9MFH0-F1
#
_entry.id   AF-A0A5S9MFH0-F1
#
_cell.length_a   1.000
_cell.length_b   1.000
_cell.length_c   1.000
_cell.angle_alpha   90.00
_cell.angle_beta   90.00
_cell.angle_gamma   90.00
#
_symmetry.space_group_name_H-M   'P 1'
#
loop_
_entity.id
_entity.type
_entity.pdbx_description
1 polymer ?
#
loop_
_entity_poly.entity_id
_entity_poly.type
_entity_poly.pdbx_seq_one_letter_code
_entity_poly.pdbx_strand_id
1 'polypeptide(L)'
;MEKVVCIGCGVAIQTEDKDQLGYAPAASLLKEDVICQRCFRLKNYNEIQDVSLTEDDFLNILHSIGETNSLIVKVVDIFFLTEAGSTG
;
A
#
# COMPACT_ATOMS: atom_id res chain seq x y z
N MET A 1 25.43 0.60 -1.03
CA MET A 1 24.71 0.38 -2.30
C MET A 1 23.32 0.97 -2.11
N GLU A 2 22.97 1.98 -2.90
CA GLU A 2 21.70 2.68 -2.76
C GLU A 2 20.58 1.74 -3.24
N LYS A 3 19.56 1.52 -2.41
CA LYS A 3 18.43 0.65 -2.76
C LYS A 3 17.54 1.43 -3.73
N VAL A 4 17.25 0.85 -4.90
CA VAL A 4 16.25 1.43 -5.81
C VAL A 4 14.88 1.32 -5.13
N VAL A 5 14.14 2.42 -5.10
CA VAL A 5 12.83 2.51 -4.45
C VAL A 5 11.76 2.75 -5.51
N CYS A 6 10.61 2.10 -5.35
CA CYS A 6 9.44 2.35 -6.17
C CYS A 6 8.94 3.78 -5.94
N ILE A 7 8.94 4.62 -6.98
CA ILE A 7 8.46 6.01 -6.87
C ILE A 7 6.96 6.12 -6.57
N GLY A 8 6.19 5.04 -6.78
CA GLY A 8 4.74 5.03 -6.58
C GLY A 8 4.30 4.68 -5.16
N CYS A 9 4.99 3.76 -4.47
CA CYS A 9 4.59 3.31 -3.14
C CYS A 9 5.71 3.27 -2.09
N GLY A 10 6.94 3.65 -2.45
CA GLY A 10 8.05 3.77 -1.50
C GLY A 10 8.68 2.45 -1.06
N VAL A 11 8.23 1.29 -1.56
CA VAL A 11 8.87 0.00 -1.24
C VAL A 11 10.19 -0.17 -2.00
N ALA A 12 11.16 -0.85 -1.40
CA ALA A 12 12.38 -1.23 -2.09
C ALA A 12 12.08 -2.16 -3.28
N ILE A 13 12.74 -1.92 -4.41
CA ILE A 13 12.63 -2.76 -5.60
C ILE A 13 13.45 -4.03 -5.42
N GLN A 14 12.87 -5.15 -5.83
CA GLN A 14 13.54 -6.44 -6.00
C GLN A 14 13.14 -7.04 -7.35
N THR A 15 13.95 -7.96 -7.87
CA THR A 15 13.76 -8.56 -9.19
C THR A 15 13.77 -10.09 -9.17
N GLU A 16 13.67 -10.68 -7.98
CA GLU A 16 13.87 -12.11 -7.71
C GLU A 16 12.54 -12.86 -7.65
N ASP A 17 11.56 -12.33 -6.92
CA ASP A 17 10.29 -13.01 -6.65
C ASP A 17 9.11 -12.16 -7.13
N LYS A 18 8.40 -12.66 -8.15
CA LYS A 18 7.26 -11.95 -8.76
C LYS A 18 6.09 -11.74 -7.82
N ASP A 19 5.95 -12.61 -6.82
CA ASP A 19 4.80 -12.62 -5.92
C ASP A 19 5.08 -11.82 -4.63
N GLN A 20 6.31 -11.32 -4.46
CA GLN A 20 6.69 -10.49 -3.32
C GLN A 20 6.60 -8.99 -3.60
N LEU A 21 6.45 -8.23 -2.51
CA LEU A 21 6.42 -6.77 -2.55
C LEU A 21 7.67 -6.22 -3.23
N GLY A 22 7.46 -5.15 -4.01
CA GLY A 22 8.57 -4.47 -4.68
C GLY A 22 9.07 -5.14 -5.96
N TYR A 23 8.46 -6.24 -6.42
CA TYR A 23 8.88 -6.87 -7.66
C TYR A 23 8.82 -5.90 -8.85
N ALA A 24 9.90 -5.82 -9.61
CA ALA A 24 9.94 -5.27 -10.95
C ALA A 24 10.83 -6.15 -11.84
N PRO A 25 10.54 -6.28 -13.14
CA PRO A 25 11.46 -6.93 -14.07
C PRO A 25 12.83 -6.24 -14.07
N ALA A 26 13.94 -6.98 -14.19
CA ALA A 26 15.28 -6.41 -14.16
C ALA A 26 15.50 -5.33 -15.23
N ALA A 27 14.87 -5.46 -16.40
CA ALA A 27 14.89 -4.45 -17.45
C ALA A 27 14.29 -3.09 -17.03
N SER A 28 13.41 -3.07 -16.02
CA SER A 28 12.83 -1.82 -15.48
C SER A 28 13.85 -1.00 -14.70
N LEU A 29 14.95 -1.60 -14.21
CA LEU A 29 15.99 -0.88 -13.47
C LEU A 29 16.82 0.07 -14.35
N LEU A 30 16.70 -0.05 -15.69
CA LEU A 30 17.34 0.84 -16.65
C LEU A 30 16.58 2.16 -16.84
N LYS A 31 15.37 2.27 -16.27
CA LYS A 31 14.55 3.47 -16.35
C LYS A 31 14.95 4.44 -15.24
N GLU A 32 14.86 5.74 -15.52
CA GLU A 32 15.01 6.77 -14.48
C GLU A 32 13.95 6.62 -13.39
N ASP A 33 12.70 6.36 -13.80
CA ASP A 33 11.57 6.16 -12.90
C ASP A 33 11.16 4.69 -12.83
N VAL A 34 11.52 4.04 -11.72
CA VAL A 34 11.18 2.63 -11.47
C VAL A 34 9.91 2.50 -10.64
N ILE A 35 8.95 1.72 -11.14
CA ILE A 35 7.73 1.34 -10.40
C ILE A 35 7.63 -0.18 -10.30
N CYS A 36 7.16 -0.67 -9.15
CA CYS A 36 6.89 -2.09 -8.95
C CYS A 36 5.67 -2.56 -9.76
N GLN A 37 5.54 -3.87 -9.94
CA GLN A 37 4.45 -4.51 -10.68
C GLN A 37 3.06 -4.05 -10.20
N ARG A 38 2.87 -3.91 -8.88
CA ARG A 38 1.61 -3.42 -8.30
C ARG A 38 1.28 -1.99 -8.75
N CYS A 39 2.22 -1.07 -8.60
CA CYS A 39 2.04 0.32 -9.03
C CYS A 39 1.86 0.43 -10.56
N PHE A 40 2.54 -0.42 -11.33
CA PHE A 40 2.34 -0.50 -12.77
C PHE A 40 0.91 -0.91 -13.13
N ARG A 41 0.38 -1.96 -12.50
CA ARG A 41 -0.99 -2.44 -12.76
C ARG A 41 -2.04 -1.42 -12.35
N LEU A 42 -1.85 -0.78 -11.20
CA LEU A 42 -2.71 0.30 -10.74
C LEU A 42 -2.71 1.48 -11.73
N LYS A 43 -1.53 1.92 -12.18
CA LYS A 43 -1.39 3.08 -13.08
C LYS A 43 -1.99 2.84 -14.47
N ASN A 44 -1.84 1.64 -15.03
CA ASN A 44 -2.19 1.38 -16.44
C ASN A 44 -3.54 0.67 -16.61
N TYR A 45 -4.00 -0.05 -15.58
CA TYR A 45 -5.22 -0.87 -15.66
C TYR A 45 -6.22 -0.56 -14.54
N ASN A 46 -5.91 0.40 -13.65
CA ASN A 46 -6.70 0.68 -12.45
C ASN A 46 -6.95 -0.57 -11.59
N GLU A 47 -6.03 -1.53 -11.66
CA GLU A 47 -6.16 -2.82 -11.00
C GLU A 47 -5.47 -2.78 -9.63
N ILE A 48 -6.27 -2.88 -8.58
CA ILE A 48 -5.79 -3.03 -7.22
C ILE A 48 -5.38 -4.50 -7.03
N GLN A 49 -4.15 -4.73 -6.61
CA GLN A 49 -3.69 -6.07 -6.23
C GLN A 49 -3.98 -6.29 -4.75
N ASP A 50 -4.48 -7.47 -4.42
CA ASP A 50 -4.58 -7.89 -3.04
C ASP A 50 -3.20 -7.90 -2.39
N VAL A 51 -3.13 -7.31 -1.20
CA VAL A 51 -2.02 -7.49 -0.28
C VAL A 51 -2.46 -8.51 0.74
N SER A 52 -1.60 -9.49 1.02
CA SER A 52 -1.79 -10.43 2.11
C SER A 52 -1.55 -9.72 3.44
N LEU A 53 -2.49 -8.87 3.87
CA LEU A 53 -2.58 -8.40 5.24
C LEU A 53 -3.61 -9.27 5.94
N THR A 54 -3.18 -9.95 6.99
CA THR A 54 -4.09 -10.70 7.85
C THR A 54 -4.72 -9.77 8.89
N GLU A 55 -5.80 -10.21 9.54
CA GLU A 55 -6.39 -9.47 10.67
C GLU A 55 -5.37 -9.24 11.80
N ASP A 56 -4.49 -10.22 12.04
CA ASP A 56 -3.43 -10.12 13.05
C ASP A 56 -2.41 -9.03 12.71
N ASP A 57 -2.03 -8.89 11.44
CA ASP A 57 -1.14 -7.81 10.99
C ASP A 57 -1.75 -6.44 11.26
N PHE A 58 -3.06 -6.31 11.08
CA PHE A 58 -3.78 -5.06 11.35
C PHE A 58 -3.77 -4.73 12.85
N LEU A 59 -4.02 -5.71 13.73
CA LEU A 59 -3.95 -5.52 15.17
C LEU A 59 -2.53 -5.14 15.63
N ASN A 60 -1.51 -5.77 15.06
CA ASN A 60 -0.12 -5.44 15.35
C ASN A 60 0.24 -4.00 14.99
N ILE A 61 -0.26 -3.50 13.84
CA ILE A 61 -0.09 -2.09 13.46
C ILE A 61 -0.76 -1.17 14.50
N LEU A 62 -1.99 -1.47 14.93
CA LEU A 62 -2.68 -0.66 15.94
C LEU A 62 -1.95 -0.65 17.28
N HIS A 63 -1.44 -1.81 17.73
CA HIS A 63 -0.64 -1.90 18.95
C HIS A 63 0.61 -1.02 18.86
N SER A 64 1.33 -1.07 17.73
CA SER A 64 2.54 -0.26 17.52
C SER A 64 2.26 1.25 17.60
N ILE A 65 1.09 1.70 17.15
CA ILE A 65 0.66 3.10 17.27
C ILE A 65 0.39 3.45 18.73
N GLY A 66 -0.26 2.55 19.48
CA GLY A 66 -0.56 2.72 20.90
C GLY A 66 0.67 2.86 21.80
N GLU A 67 1.82 2.32 21.37
CA GLU A 67 3.10 2.47 22.08
C GLU A 67 3.80 3.82 21.85
N THR A 68 3.26 4.67 20.96
CA THR A 68 3.85 5.97 20.62
C THR A 68 3.03 7.13 21.19
N ASN A 69 3.70 8.25 21.50
CA ASN A 69 3.01 9.50 21.84
C ASN A 69 2.48 10.17 20.56
N SER A 70 1.32 9.73 20.10
CA SER A 70 0.72 10.11 18.82
C SER A 70 -0.69 10.71 18.97
N LEU A 71 -1.09 11.55 18.01
CA LEU A 71 -2.44 12.08 17.88
C LEU A 71 -3.21 11.29 16.81
N ILE A 72 -4.32 10.66 17.20
CA ILE A 72 -5.21 9.95 16.26
C ILE A 72 -6.32 10.90 15.79
N VAL A 73 -6.37 11.17 14.49
CA VAL A 73 -7.41 12.02 13.88
C VAL A 73 -8.34 11.14 13.04
N LYS A 74 -9.60 11.02 13.46
CA LYS A 74 -10.64 10.32 12.70
C LYS A 74 -11.26 11.26 11.66
N VAL A 75 -11.01 10.98 10.39
CA VAL A 75 -11.65 11.68 9.27
C VAL A 75 -12.92 10.92 8.87
N VAL A 76 -14.04 11.61 8.79
CA VAL A 76 -15.34 11.04 8.38
C VAL A 76 -15.91 11.82 7.22
N ASP A 77 -16.47 11.12 6.24
CA ASP A 77 -17.27 11.73 5.18
C ASP A 77 -18.70 11.93 5.69
N ILE A 78 -19.19 13.17 5.64
CA ILE A 78 -20.53 13.53 6.08
C ILE A 78 -21.63 12.89 5.22
N PHE A 79 -21.34 12.55 3.95
CA PHE A 79 -22.32 11.93 3.05
C PHE A 79 -22.52 10.44 3.33
N PHE A 80 -21.62 9.80 4.08
CA PHE A 80 -21.76 8.41 4.51
C PHE A 80 -22.70 8.27 5.73
N LEU A 81 -22.90 9.35 6.50
CA LEU A 81 -23.67 9.32 7.75
C LEU A 81 -25.19 9.21 7.52
N THR A 82 -25.69 9.55 6.33
CA THR A 82 -27.13 9.61 6.04
C THR A 82 -27.78 8.26 5.74
N GLU A 83 -27.03 7.21 5.39
CA GLU A 83 -27.60 5.88 5.09
C GLU A 83 -27.69 4.96 6.32
N ALA A 84 -27.01 5.29 7.42
CA ALA A 84 -27.06 4.51 8.66
C ALA A 84 -28.36 4.73 9.47
N GLY A 85 -29.29 5.56 8.97
CA GLY A 85 -30.56 5.91 9.65
C GLY A 85 -31.83 5.30 9.05
N SER A 86 -31.75 4.45 8.01
CA SER A 86 -32.92 3.90 7.31
C SER A 86 -33.05 2.38 7.40
N THR A 87 -32.73 1.80 8.56
CA THR A 87 -33.24 0.48 8.94
C THR A 87 -34.26 0.65 10.07
N GLY A 88 -35.46 1.06 9.66
CA GLY A 88 -36.71 0.82 10.37
C GLY A 88 -37.50 -0.25 9.62
#